data_AF-H6NAY1-F1
#
_entry.id   AF-H6NAY1-F1
#
_cell.length_a   1.000
_cell.length_b   1.000
_cell.length_c   1.000
_cell.angle_alpha   90.00
_cell.angle_beta   90.00
_cell.angle_gamma   90.00
#
_symmetry.space_group_name_H-M   'P 1'
#
loop_
_entity.id
_entity.type
_entity.pdbx_description
1 polymer ?
#
loop_
_entity_poly.entity_id
_entity_poly.type
_entity_poly.pdbx_seq_one_letter_code
_entity_poly.pdbx_strand_id
1 'polypeptide(L)'
;MTWAWLGLALLLTGTTADTLWHQAYGFPSDEGIPYPHGISAAGLLLSLFACFRMASRSSGSRRGGWVAGCILLMIGLAGSLWDNLLYHTRGIYGAPIQEIPHTMEAAGGLGWLVLLIVITVLRVTGRSKHRGEDTVSSRRNEQMNRSSSPTAD
;
A
#
# COMPACT_ATOMS: atom_id res chain seq x y z
N MET A 1 6.64 -1.82 -6.47
CA MET A 1 5.20 -1.59 -6.74
C MET A 1 4.41 -2.88 -6.63
N THR A 2 4.70 -3.92 -7.44
CA THR A 2 3.96 -5.19 -7.41
C THR A 2 3.85 -5.80 -6.02
N TRP A 3 4.96 -5.89 -5.28
CA TRP A 3 4.96 -6.40 -3.91
C TRP A 3 4.15 -5.57 -2.91
N ALA A 4 4.07 -4.24 -3.10
CA ALA A 4 3.24 -3.36 -2.28
C ALA A 4 1.75 -3.60 -2.54
N TRP A 5 1.37 -3.76 -3.82
CA TRP A 5 0.00 -4.10 -4.21
C TRP A 5 -0.39 -5.52 -3.81
N LEU A 6 0.54 -6.48 -3.89
CA LEU A 6 0.31 -7.84 -3.42
C LEU A 6 0.08 -7.88 -1.91
N GLY A 7 0.92 -7.17 -1.13
CA GLY A 7 0.72 -7.04 0.31
C GLY A 7 -0.63 -6.40 0.65
N LEU A 8 -1.03 -5.35 -0.07
CA LEU A 8 -2.34 -4.72 0.10
C LEU A 8 -3.49 -5.67 -0.27
N ALA A 9 -3.36 -6.46 -1.33
CA ALA A 9 -4.36 -7.45 -1.72
C ALA A 9 -4.53 -8.54 -0.64
N LEU A 10 -3.43 -9.02 -0.06
CA LEU A 10 -3.47 -9.94 1.08
C LEU A 10 -4.14 -9.30 2.29
N LEU A 11 -3.81 -8.05 2.62
CA LEU A 11 -4.46 -7.32 3.71
C LEU A 11 -5.97 -7.24 3.51
N LEU A 12 -6.42 -6.79 2.34
CA LEU A 12 -7.85 -6.71 2.02
C LEU A 12 -8.54 -8.09 2.06
N THR A 13 -7.85 -9.13 1.58
CA THR A 13 -8.36 -10.51 1.64
C THR A 13 -8.50 -10.99 3.08
N GLY A 14 -7.50 -10.73 3.93
CA GLY A 14 -7.55 -11.07 5.35
C GLY A 14 -8.69 -10.36 6.06
N THR A 15 -8.82 -9.04 5.91
CA THR A 15 -9.91 -8.26 6.51
C THR A 15 -11.30 -8.70 6.00
N THR A 16 -11.42 -9.03 4.72
CA THR A 16 -12.69 -9.53 4.16
C THR A 16 -13.02 -10.91 4.71
N ALA A 17 -12.03 -11.80 4.73
CA ALA A 17 -12.19 -13.15 5.28
C ALA A 17 -12.52 -13.10 6.78
N ASP A 18 -11.96 -12.14 7.51
CA ASP A 18 -12.23 -11.93 8.93
C ASP A 18 -13.68 -11.51 9.19
N THR A 19 -14.15 -10.53 8.41
CA THR A 19 -15.55 -10.10 8.47
C THR A 19 -16.51 -11.26 8.19
N LEU A 20 -16.22 -12.05 7.14
CA LEU A 20 -17.03 -13.22 6.79
C LEU A 20 -16.96 -14.32 7.86
N TRP A 21 -15.78 -14.53 8.45
CA TRP A 21 -15.57 -15.50 9.52
C TRP A 21 -16.41 -15.15 10.74
N HIS A 22 -16.35 -13.90 11.21
CA HIS A 22 -17.14 -13.45 12.35
C HIS A 22 -18.65 -13.45 12.08
N GLN A 23 -19.08 -13.18 10.84
CA GLN A 23 -20.48 -13.31 10.45
C GLN A 23 -20.96 -14.77 10.45
N ALA A 24 -20.11 -15.71 10.04
CA ALA A 24 -20.46 -17.13 9.92
C ALA A 24 -20.37 -17.89 11.26
N TYR A 25 -19.33 -17.61 12.06
CA TYR A 25 -18.98 -18.39 13.24
C TYR A 25 -19.07 -17.60 14.56
N GLY A 26 -19.35 -16.30 14.51
CA GLY A 26 -19.37 -15.43 15.68
C GLY A 26 -17.97 -15.18 16.25
N PHE A 27 -17.86 -15.15 17.59
CA PHE A 27 -16.60 -14.98 18.32
C PHE A 27 -16.31 -16.25 19.13
N PRO A 28 -15.88 -17.34 18.49
CA PRO A 28 -15.60 -18.58 19.20
C PRO A 28 -14.42 -18.36 20.16
N SER A 29 -14.69 -18.43 21.46
CA SER A 29 -13.69 -18.11 22.49
C SER A 29 -12.50 -19.07 22.52
N ASP A 30 -12.71 -20.25 21.94
CA ASP A 30 -11.86 -21.42 22.11
C ASP A 30 -10.85 -21.56 20.95
N GLU A 31 -10.99 -20.77 19.88
CA GLU A 31 -10.23 -20.91 18.63
C GLU A 31 -8.95 -20.07 18.56
N GLY A 32 -8.62 -19.32 19.61
CA GLY A 32 -7.40 -18.52 19.67
C GLY A 32 -7.39 -17.39 18.63
N ILE A 33 -6.29 -17.26 17.86
CA ILE A 33 -6.16 -16.24 16.81
C ILE A 33 -6.84 -16.75 15.53
N PRO A 34 -7.87 -16.07 15.00
CA PRO A 34 -8.52 -16.46 13.76
C PRO A 34 -7.52 -16.50 12.59
N TYR A 35 -7.59 -17.52 11.74
CA TYR A 35 -6.70 -17.60 10.58
C TYR A 35 -6.75 -16.35 9.66
N PRO A 36 -7.88 -15.64 9.49
CA PRO A 36 -7.91 -14.42 8.69
C PRO A 36 -6.99 -13.32 9.21
N HIS A 37 -6.78 -13.24 10.53
CA HIS A 37 -5.84 -12.28 11.13
C HIS A 37 -4.40 -12.55 10.66
N GLY A 38 -4.04 -13.83 10.51
CA GLY A 38 -2.74 -14.23 9.95
C GLY A 38 -2.54 -13.75 8.51
N ILE A 39 -3.60 -13.78 7.69
CA ILE A 39 -3.58 -13.28 6.31
C ILE A 39 -3.41 -11.75 6.29
N SER A 40 -4.17 -11.03 7.13
CA SER A 40 -4.05 -9.57 7.28
C SER A 40 -2.65 -9.16 7.72
N ALA A 41 -2.10 -9.81 8.74
CA ALA A 41 -0.75 -9.57 9.24
C ALA A 41 0.32 -9.84 8.18
N ALA A 42 0.20 -10.92 7.40
CA ALA A 42 1.10 -11.20 6.28
C ALA A 42 1.04 -10.09 5.21
N GLY A 43 -0.16 -9.58 4.92
CA GLY A 43 -0.36 -8.44 4.01
C GLY A 43 0.30 -7.16 4.50
N LEU A 44 0.16 -6.83 5.79
CA LEU A 44 0.81 -5.69 6.44
C LEU A 44 2.33 -5.81 6.36
N LEU A 45 2.89 -6.96 6.73
CA LEU A 45 4.34 -7.20 6.73
C LEU A 45 4.93 -7.13 5.32
N LEU A 46 4.28 -7.76 4.34
CA LEU A 46 4.73 -7.72 2.94
C LEU A 46 4.68 -6.28 2.39
N SER A 47 3.60 -5.56 2.66
CA SER A 47 3.46 -4.15 2.30
C SER A 47 4.55 -3.31 2.94
N LEU A 48 4.82 -3.51 4.24
CA LEU A 48 5.81 -2.75 5.00
C LEU A 48 7.21 -3.00 4.47
N PHE A 49 7.57 -4.26 4.21
CA PHE A 49 8.85 -4.61 3.60
C PHE A 49 9.02 -3.98 2.22
N ALA A 50 7.99 -4.06 1.37
CA ALA A 50 8.00 -3.43 0.05
C ALA A 50 8.13 -1.90 0.16
N CYS A 51 7.42 -1.29 1.11
CA CYS A 51 7.43 0.14 1.36
C CYS A 51 8.81 0.62 1.83
N PHE A 52 9.39 -0.06 2.81
CA PHE A 52 10.74 0.22 3.32
C PHE A 52 11.80 0.09 2.22
N ARG A 53 11.75 -0.97 1.42
CA ARG A 53 12.65 -1.17 0.28
C ARG A 53 12.50 -0.06 -0.78
N MET A 54 11.31 0.49 -0.97
CA MET A 54 11.09 1.58 -1.91
C MET A 54 11.55 2.93 -1.32
N ALA A 55 11.36 3.14 -0.02
CA ALA A 55 11.86 4.32 0.69
C ALA A 55 13.39 4.42 0.60
N SER A 56 14.11 3.31 0.80
CA SER A 56 15.57 3.28 0.73
C SER A 56 16.13 3.54 -0.67
N ARG A 57 15.33 3.29 -1.72
CA ARG A 57 15.72 3.49 -3.13
C ARG A 57 15.21 4.80 -3.74
N SER A 58 14.45 5.59 -2.99
CA SER A 58 13.84 6.83 -3.46
C SER A 58 14.53 8.05 -2.85
N SER A 59 14.51 9.17 -3.57
CA SER A 59 15.00 10.46 -3.08
C SER A 59 13.92 11.55 -3.21
N GLY A 60 14.10 12.64 -2.45
CA GLY A 60 13.20 13.80 -2.45
C GLY A 60 11.75 13.47 -2.07
N SER A 61 10.79 14.13 -2.72
CA SER A 61 9.35 13.98 -2.47
C SER A 61 8.85 12.54 -2.62
N ARG A 62 9.46 11.76 -3.52
CA ARG A 62 9.12 10.34 -3.71
C ARG A 62 9.45 9.50 -2.48
N ARG A 63 10.53 9.81 -1.76
CA ARG A 63 10.89 9.13 -0.50
C ARG A 63 9.85 9.42 0.59
N GLY A 64 9.37 10.67 0.66
CA GLY A 64 8.36 11.07 1.64
C GLY A 64 7.09 10.21 1.60
N GLY A 65 6.57 9.93 0.40
CA GLY A 65 5.40 9.05 0.23
C GLY A 65 5.64 7.63 0.76
N TRP A 66 6.82 7.04 0.53
CA TRP A 66 7.13 5.72 1.07
C TRP A 66 7.34 5.75 2.59
N VAL A 67 7.96 6.79 3.14
CA VAL A 67 8.13 6.93 4.59
C VAL A 67 6.76 7.06 5.28
N ALA A 68 5.85 7.87 4.74
CA ALA A 68 4.48 7.97 5.24
C ALA A 68 3.76 6.61 5.16
N GLY A 69 3.97 5.85 4.08
CA GLY A 69 3.45 4.49 3.95
C GLY A 69 3.96 3.55 5.03
N CYS A 70 5.26 3.59 5.35
CA CYS A 70 5.82 2.80 6.45
C CYS A 70 5.15 3.14 7.79
N ILE A 71 4.92 4.42 8.07
CA ILE A 71 4.27 4.86 9.32
C ILE A 71 2.84 4.30 9.40
N LEU A 72 2.05 4.43 8.34
CA LEU A 72 0.68 3.90 8.28
C LEU A 72 0.64 2.38 8.49
N LEU A 73 1.54 1.65 7.84
CA LEU A 73 1.65 0.21 7.97
C LEU A 73 2.11 -0.23 9.36
N MET A 74 2.98 0.54 10.02
CA MET A 74 3.39 0.30 11.41
C MET A 74 2.22 0.52 12.39
N ILE A 75 1.40 1.55 12.17
CA ILE A 75 0.17 1.76 12.95
C ILE A 75 -0.76 0.56 12.79
N GLY A 76 -0.97 0.12 11.54
CA GLY A 76 -1.83 -1.03 11.27
C GLY A 76 -1.32 -2.32 11.90
N LEU A 77 0.00 -2.56 11.80
CA LEU A 77 0.65 -3.72 12.44
C LEU A 77 0.59 -3.65 13.97
N ALA A 78 0.73 -2.47 14.57
CA ALA A 78 0.59 -2.30 16.02
C ALA A 78 -0.84 -2.61 16.48
N GLY A 79 -1.86 -2.16 15.72
CA GLY A 79 -3.26 -2.54 15.95
C GLY A 79 -3.43 -4.05 15.88
N SER A 80 -3.00 -4.67 14.79
CA SER A 80 -3.09 -6.12 14.59
C SER A 80 -2.38 -6.93 15.69
N LEU A 81 -1.17 -6.51 16.09
CA LEU A 81 -0.44 -7.18 17.17
C LEU A 81 -1.11 -7.02 18.53
N TRP A 82 -1.64 -5.83 18.83
CA TRP A 82 -2.41 -5.62 20.06
C TRP A 82 -3.63 -6.54 20.06
N ASP A 83 -4.43 -6.52 19.00
CA ASP A 83 -5.64 -7.32 18.91
C ASP A 83 -5.34 -8.82 19.10
N ASN A 84 -4.41 -9.33 18.31
CA ASN A 84 -4.03 -10.74 18.35
C ASN A 84 -3.40 -11.16 19.68
N LEU A 85 -2.40 -10.40 20.17
CA LEU A 85 -1.59 -10.83 21.31
C LEU A 85 -2.19 -10.48 22.66
N LEU A 86 -3.08 -9.49 22.75
CA LEU A 86 -3.66 -9.06 24.03
C LEU A 86 -5.11 -9.49 24.20
N TYR A 87 -5.90 -9.57 23.12
CA TYR A 87 -7.30 -9.98 23.18
C TYR A 87 -7.47 -11.45 22.78
N HIS A 88 -7.07 -11.85 21.57
CA HIS A 88 -7.33 -13.20 21.07
C HIS A 88 -6.59 -14.31 21.84
N THR A 89 -5.30 -14.13 22.15
CA THR A 89 -4.56 -15.13 22.96
C THR A 89 -5.09 -15.28 24.38
N ARG A 90 -5.85 -14.29 24.88
CA ARG A 90 -6.43 -14.29 26.23
C ARG A 90 -7.93 -14.62 26.24
N GLY A 91 -8.51 -14.88 25.08
CA GLY A 91 -9.92 -15.17 24.94
C GLY A 91 -10.85 -14.00 25.32
N ILE A 92 -10.39 -12.75 25.17
CA ILE A 92 -11.19 -11.56 25.49
C ILE A 92 -11.85 -11.08 24.21
N TYR A 93 -13.18 -11.15 24.14
CA TYR A 93 -13.96 -10.78 22.95
C TYR A 93 -15.07 -9.79 23.30
N GLY A 94 -15.31 -8.82 22.41
CA GLY A 94 -16.43 -7.88 22.52
C GLY A 94 -16.26 -6.80 23.60
N ALA A 95 -15.04 -6.62 24.11
CA ALA A 95 -14.74 -5.53 25.04
C ALA A 95 -14.74 -4.19 24.27
N PRO A 96 -15.36 -3.11 24.78
CA PRO A 96 -15.36 -1.81 24.09
C PRO A 96 -13.96 -1.28 23.76
N ILE A 97 -12.96 -1.65 24.56
CA ILE A 97 -11.56 -1.26 24.35
C ILE A 97 -10.89 -2.00 23.18
N GLN A 98 -11.46 -3.13 22.73
CA GLN A 98 -11.01 -3.89 21.55
C GLN A 98 -11.26 -3.12 20.25
N GLU A 99 -12.11 -2.10 20.25
CA GLU A 99 -12.31 -1.21 19.11
C GLU A 99 -11.05 -0.41 18.75
N ILE A 100 -10.17 -0.15 19.72
CA ILE A 100 -8.95 0.63 19.51
C ILE A 100 -8.01 -0.07 18.53
N PRO A 101 -7.56 -1.32 18.78
CA PRO A 101 -6.66 -1.98 17.84
C PRO A 101 -7.28 -2.24 16.47
N HIS A 102 -8.59 -2.54 16.37
CA HIS A 102 -9.29 -2.62 15.09
C HIS A 102 -9.26 -1.29 14.33
N THR A 103 -9.52 -0.18 15.04
CA THR A 103 -9.45 1.16 14.45
C THR A 103 -8.04 1.50 13.96
N MET A 104 -7.01 1.10 14.72
CA MET A 104 -5.61 1.27 14.32
C MET A 104 -5.27 0.45 13.07
N GLU A 105 -5.69 -0.82 13.02
CA GLU A 105 -5.52 -1.68 11.85
C GLU A 105 -6.20 -1.09 10.62
N ALA A 106 -7.47 -0.68 10.76
CA ALA A 106 -8.25 -0.06 9.69
C ALA A 106 -7.63 1.27 9.21
N ALA A 107 -7.24 2.15 10.13
CA ALA A 107 -6.63 3.43 9.79
C ALA A 107 -5.29 3.25 9.05
N GLY A 108 -4.46 2.32 9.51
CA GLY A 108 -3.20 1.97 8.86
C GLY A 108 -3.41 1.39 7.46
N GLY A 109 -4.31 0.41 7.33
CA GLY A 109 -4.62 -0.26 6.08
C GLY A 109 -5.28 0.64 5.03
N LEU A 110 -6.31 1.39 5.42
CA LEU A 110 -7.02 2.33 4.53
C LEU A 110 -6.14 3.52 4.15
N GLY A 111 -5.42 4.09 5.12
CA GLY A 111 -4.44 5.14 4.84
C GLY A 111 -3.40 4.67 3.84
N TRP A 112 -2.92 3.42 3.98
CA TRP A 112 -1.98 2.83 3.04
C TRP A 112 -2.57 2.64 1.65
N LEU A 113 -3.80 2.12 1.54
CA LEU A 113 -4.52 1.98 0.27
C LEU A 113 -4.58 3.32 -0.50
N VAL A 114 -5.06 4.37 0.16
CA VAL A 114 -5.21 5.70 -0.44
C VAL A 114 -3.84 6.23 -0.90
N LEU A 115 -2.83 6.13 -0.05
CA LEU A 115 -1.48 6.60 -0.38
C LEU A 115 -0.86 5.81 -1.54
N LEU A 116 -1.05 4.49 -1.59
CA LEU A 116 -0.52 3.65 -2.66
C LEU A 116 -1.19 3.96 -4.00
N ILE A 117 -2.48 4.28 -4.00
CA ILE A 117 -3.20 4.80 -5.19
C ILE A 117 -2.57 6.11 -5.64
N VAL A 118 -2.39 7.09 -4.74
CA VAL A 118 -1.77 8.39 -5.08
C VAL A 118 -0.38 8.22 -5.67
N ILE A 119 0.49 7.41 -5.04
CA ILE A 119 1.83 7.11 -5.55
C ILE A 119 1.77 6.48 -6.94
N THR A 120 0.82 5.56 -7.17
CA THR A 120 0.64 4.90 -8.45
C THR A 120 0.20 5.89 -9.53
N VAL A 121 -0.79 6.73 -9.25
CA VAL A 121 -1.29 7.76 -10.17
C VAL A 121 -0.18 8.74 -10.55
N LEU A 122 0.53 9.30 -9.56
CA LEU A 122 1.64 10.23 -9.80
C LEU A 122 2.76 9.62 -10.66
N ARG A 123 3.02 8.33 -10.48
CA ARG A 123 4.02 7.61 -11.28
C ARG A 123 3.58 7.40 -12.74
N VAL A 124 2.30 7.13 -12.97
CA VAL A 124 1.73 6.93 -14.32
C VAL A 124 1.63 8.25 -15.06
N THR A 125 1.13 9.31 -14.41
CA THR A 125 1.00 10.64 -15.02
C THR A 125 2.36 11.30 -15.28
N GLY A 126 3.31 11.18 -14.33
CA GLY A 126 4.67 11.70 -14.52
C GLY A 126 5.43 11.05 -15.67
N ARG A 127 5.24 9.75 -15.92
CA ARG A 127 5.80 9.05 -17.09
C ARG A 127 5.22 9.55 -18.41
N SER A 128 3.93 9.87 -18.42
CA SER A 128 3.23 10.34 -19.61
C SER A 128 3.72 11.73 -20.02
N LYS A 129 4.00 12.61 -19.05
CA LYS A 129 4.52 13.96 -19.29
C LYS A 129 5.92 13.96 -19.92
N HIS A 130 6.86 13.21 -19.35
CA HIS A 130 8.22 13.12 -19.92
C HIS A 130 8.23 12.53 -21.34
N ARG A 131 7.43 11.50 -21.60
CA ARG A 131 7.33 10.91 -22.94
C ARG A 131 6.79 11.89 -23.98
N GLY A 132 5.86 12.78 -23.59
CA GLY A 132 5.36 13.84 -24.46
C GLY A 132 6.43 14.88 -24.79
N GLU A 133 7.20 15.33 -23.79
CA GLU A 133 8.29 16.31 -23.96
C GLU A 133 9.43 15.75 -24.84
N ASP A 134 9.78 14.47 -24.69
CA ASP A 134 10.78 13.79 -25.53
C ASP A 134 10.30 13.67 -26.99
N THR A 135 9.01 13.42 -27.21
CA THR A 135 8.43 13.31 -28.56
C THR A 135 8.38 14.67 -29.26
N VAL A 136 8.04 15.73 -28.54
CA VAL A 136 7.99 17.10 -29.07
C VAL A 136 9.39 17.62 -29.39
N SER A 137 10.36 17.39 -28.51
CA SER A 137 11.75 17.80 -28.73
C SER A 137 12.39 17.05 -29.92
N SER A 138 12.13 15.75 -30.06
CA SER A 138 12.58 14.96 -31.21
C SER A 138 12.02 15.48 -32.54
N ARG A 139 10.70 15.77 -32.63
CA ARG A 139 10.10 16.35 -33.85
C ARG A 139 10.66 17.74 -34.19
N ARG A 140 10.93 18.56 -33.17
CA ARG A 140 11.52 19.89 -33.36
C ARG A 140 12.92 19.80 -33.96
N ASN A 141 13.74 18.86 -33.50
CA ASN A 141 15.08 18.63 -34.05
C ASN A 141 15.03 18.08 -35.49
N GLU A 142 14.09 17.19 -35.81
CA GLU A 142 13.91 16.71 -37.19
C GLU A 142 13.49 17.83 -38.16
N GLN A 143 12.61 18.74 -37.72
CA GLN A 143 12.21 19.89 -38.53
C GLN A 143 13.37 20.85 -38.80
N MET A 144 14.19 21.16 -37.79
CA MET A 144 15.38 22.00 -37.97
C MET A 144 16.41 21.38 -38.92
N ASN A 145 16.58 20.06 -38.91
CA ASN A 145 17.48 19.35 -39.82
C ASN A 145 16.98 19.29 -41.27
N ARG A 146 15.66 19.40 -41.50
CA ARG A 146 15.09 19.46 -42.86
C ARG A 146 15.16 20.86 -43.46
N SER A 147 15.11 21.91 -42.65
CA SER A 147 15.21 23.30 -43.13
C SER A 147 16.63 23.74 -43.53
N SER A 148 17.65 22.96 -43.21
CA SER A 148 19.06 23.26 -43.52
C SER A 148 19.59 22.54 -44.76
N SER A 149 18.76 21.78 -45.48
CA SER A 149 19.15 21.18 -46.76
C SER A 149 19.11 22.26 -47.85
N PRO A 150 20.25 22.71 -48.39
CA PRO A 150 20.26 23.60 -49.55
C PRO A 150 19.65 22.81 -50.71
N THR A 151 18.63 23.35 -51.36
CA THR A 151 18.21 22.90 -52.68
C THR A 151 19.41 23.06 -53.60
N ALA A 152 20.05 21.95 -53.97
CA ALA A 152 20.99 21.92 -55.07
C ALA A 152 20.18 22.12 -56.35
N ASP A 153 20.60 23.14 -57.11
CA ASP A 153 20.01 23.63 -58.36
C ASP A 153 19.80 22.53 -59.43
#